data_AF-A0A3B9JF94-F1
#
_entry.id   AF-A0A3B9JF94-F1
#
_cell.length_a   1.000
_cell.length_b   1.000
_cell.length_c   1.000
_cell.angle_alpha   90.00
_cell.angle_beta   90.00
_cell.angle_gamma   90.00
#
_symmetry.space_group_name_H-M   'P 1'
#
loop_
_entity.id
_entity.type
_entity.pdbx_description
1 polymer ?
#
loop_
_entity_poly.entity_id
_entity_poly.type
_entity_poly.pdbx_seq_one_letter_code
_entity_poly.pdbx_strand_id
1 'polypeptide(L)' 'LVIASGANRVDEKKVSALLGEKIGRADPEFAREATGFVIGGIPPLGHIQPITTLLDADLFQYEIIWG' A
#
# COMPACT_ATOMS: atom_id res chain seq x y z
N LEU A 1 0.17 -2.84 3.30
CA LEU A 1 -0.06 -2.24 1.96
C LEU A 1 -0.52 -0.80 2.15
N VAL A 2 0.01 0.14 1.36
CA VAL A 2 -0.50 1.53 1.34
C VAL A 2 -0.99 1.81 -0.06
N ILE A 3 -2.26 2.18 -0.19
CA ILE A 3 -2.87 2.64 -1.45
C ILE A 3 -3.05 4.14 -1.33
N ALA A 4 -2.30 4.91 -2.13
CA ALA A 4 -2.26 6.36 -2.06
C ALA A 4 -2.73 7.01 -3.36
N SER A 5 -3.29 8.21 -3.26
CA SER A 5 -3.57 9.03 -4.45
C SER A 5 -2.27 9.31 -5.21
N GLY A 6 -2.31 9.25 -6.54
CA GLY A 6 -1.16 9.56 -7.39
C GLY A 6 -0.65 11.02 -7.26
N ALA A 7 -1.48 11.91 -6.71
CA ALA A 7 -1.07 13.27 -6.37
C ALA A 7 -0.22 13.35 -5.09
N ASN A 8 -0.27 12.31 -4.25
CA ASN A 8 0.33 12.29 -2.93
C ASN A 8 1.59 11.42 -2.89
N ARG A 9 2.43 11.69 -1.89
CA ARG A 9 3.56 10.82 -1.52
C ARG A 9 3.28 10.20 -0.16
N VAL A 10 3.62 8.92 -0.01
CA VAL A 10 3.47 8.22 1.27
C VAL A 10 4.44 8.82 2.30
N ASP A 11 3.90 9.28 3.42
CA ASP A 11 4.67 9.70 4.59
C ASP A 11 4.86 8.50 5.53
N GLU A 12 6.10 7.99 5.56
CA GLU A 12 6.48 6.83 6.37
C GLU A 12 6.27 7.06 7.88
N LYS A 13 6.41 8.31 8.37
CA LYS A 13 6.18 8.64 9.78
C LYS A 13 4.71 8.59 10.13
N LYS A 14 3.85 9.11 9.25
CA LYS A 14 2.39 9.06 9.43
C LYS A 14 1.89 7.61 9.47
N VAL A 15 2.38 6.78 8.55
CA VAL A 15 2.01 5.35 8.51
C VAL A 15 2.48 4.62 9.77
N SER A 16 3.73 4.82 10.18
CA SER A 16 4.28 4.25 11.42
C SER A 16 3.45 4.63 12.66
N ALA A 17 3.06 5.90 12.77
CA ALA A 17 2.20 6.38 13.86
C ALA A 17 0.80 5.73 13.86
N LEU A 18 0.22 5.48 12.68
CA LEU A 18 -1.09 4.81 12.56
C LEU A 18 -1.05 3.33 12.91
N LEU A 19 0.06 2.64 12.58
CA LEU A 19 0.22 1.21 12.87
C LEU A 19 0.74 0.95 14.30
N GLY A 20 1.37 1.95 14.93
CA GLY A 20 1.98 1.79 16.25
C GLY A 20 3.29 0.99 16.23
N GLU A 21 3.89 0.79 15.05
CA GLU A 21 5.11 0.03 14.85
C GLU A 21 6.03 0.68 13.82
N LYS A 22 7.33 0.38 13.90
CA LYS A 22 8.29 0.87 12.90
C LYS A 22 8.05 0.16 11.58
N ILE A 23 7.98 0.94 10.51
CA ILE A 23 7.88 0.41 9.15
C ILE A 23 9.22 0.50 8.43
N GLY A 24 9.40 -0.38 7.44
CA GLY A 24 10.47 -0.33 6.47
C GLY A 24 9.90 -0.42 5.05
N ARG A 25 10.72 -0.06 4.05
CA ARG A 25 10.36 -0.34 2.65
C ARG A 25 10.49 -1.84 2.39
N ALA A 26 9.48 -2.38 1.70
CA ALA A 26 9.54 -3.72 1.16
C ALA A 26 10.60 -3.80 0.06
N ASP A 27 11.46 -4.80 0.11
CA ASP A 27 12.29 -5.20 -1.02
C ASP A 27 11.46 -6.01 -2.05
N PRO A 28 11.98 -6.24 -3.28
CA PRO A 28 11.27 -6.96 -4.32
C PRO A 28 10.84 -8.37 -3.92
N GLU A 29 11.71 -9.10 -3.22
CA GLU A 29 11.47 -10.46 -2.78
C GLU A 29 10.34 -10.52 -1.75
N PHE A 30 10.40 -9.69 -0.71
CA PHE A 30 9.36 -9.58 0.31
C PHE A 30 8.01 -9.18 -0.30
N ALA A 31 8.01 -8.21 -1.22
CA ALA A 31 6.79 -7.79 -1.90
C ALA A 31 6.15 -8.93 -2.69
N ARG A 32 6.97 -9.73 -3.40
CA ARG A 32 6.50 -10.88 -4.17
C ARG A 32 6.00 -12.01 -3.28
N GLU A 33 6.70 -12.32 -2.19
CA GLU A 33 6.28 -13.33 -1.24
C GLU A 33 4.95 -12.97 -0.56
N ALA A 34 4.76 -11.69 -0.20
CA ALA A 34 3.55 -11.24 0.45
C ALA A 34 2.37 -11.12 -0.54
N THR A 35 2.60 -10.63 -1.76
CA THR A 35 1.50 -10.27 -2.67
C THR A 35 1.27 -11.30 -3.77
N GLY A 36 2.30 -12.04 -4.18
CA GLY A 36 2.32 -12.85 -5.40
C GLY A 36 2.72 -12.08 -6.66
N PHE A 37 2.99 -10.77 -6.55
CA PHE A 37 3.26 -9.87 -7.67
C PHE A 37 4.62 -9.19 -7.54
N VAL A 38 5.17 -8.74 -8.67
CA VAL A 38 6.45 -8.00 -8.72
C VAL A 38 6.24 -6.50 -8.50
N ILE A 39 7.23 -5.83 -7.91
CA ILE A 39 7.23 -4.37 -7.75
C ILE A 39 7.00 -3.69 -9.12
N GLY A 40 6.15 -2.66 -9.12
CA GLY A 40 5.73 -1.95 -10.33
C GLY A 40 4.45 -2.49 -10.98
N GLY A 41 3.95 -3.65 -10.53
CA GLY A 41 2.70 -4.24 -11.01
C GLY A 41 1.91 -4.93 -9.90
N ILE A 42 1.98 -4.42 -8.67
CA ILE A 42 1.24 -4.95 -7.53
C ILE A 42 -0.17 -4.35 -7.55
N PRO A 43 -1.23 -5.13 -7.82
CA PRO A 43 -2.60 -4.63 -7.80
C PRO A 43 -3.03 -4.29 -6.36
N PRO A 44 -4.07 -3.47 -6.16
CA PRO A 44 -4.59 -3.16 -4.83
C PRO A 44 -5.29 -4.34 -4.15
N LEU A 45 -5.68 -5.38 -4.91
CA LEU A 45 -6.49 -6.50 -4.47
C LEU A 45 -5.99 -7.82 -5.09
N GLY A 46 -6.41 -8.96 -4.53
CA GLY A 46 -6.09 -10.29 -5.07
C GLY A 46 -4.74 -10.86 -4.65
N HIS A 47 -4.19 -10.38 -3.53
CA HIS A 47 -2.95 -10.91 -2.96
C HIS A 47 -3.11 -12.32 -2.43
N ILE A 48 -2.02 -13.09 -2.47
CA ILE A 48 -1.99 -14.49 -2.02
C ILE A 48 -2.18 -14.66 -0.50
N GLN A 49 -2.00 -13.59 0.27
CA GLN A 49 -2.28 -13.56 1.71
C GLN A 49 -2.99 -12.26 2.11
N PRO A 50 -3.72 -12.23 3.23
CA PRO A 50 -4.28 -11.00 3.77
C PRO A 50 -3.18 -10.01 4.18
N ILE A 51 -3.34 -8.73 3.81
CA ILE A 51 -2.38 -7.67 4.15
C ILE A 51 -3.14 -6.50 4.78
N THR A 52 -2.69 -6.03 5.95
CA THR A 52 -3.18 -4.79 6.55
C THR A 52 -3.00 -3.65 5.54
N THR A 53 -4.11 -3.05 5.15
CA THR A 53 -4.15 -2.05 4.08
C THR A 53 -4.58 -0.71 4.63
N LEU A 54 -3.77 0.32 4.38
CA LEU A 54 -4.11 1.70 4.64
C LEU A 54 -4.49 2.38 3.32
N LEU A 55 -5.64 3.05 3.32
CA LEU A 55 -6.14 3.81 2.18
C LEU A 55 -5.97 5.30 2.47
N ASP A 56 -5.44 6.03 1.50
CA ASP A 56 -5.40 7.49 1.55
C ASP A 56 -6.81 8.07 1.52
N ALA A 57 -7.10 8.97 2.47
CA ALA A 57 -8.42 9.57 2.63
C ALA A 57 -8.84 10.39 1.40
N ASP A 58 -7.87 10.94 0.66
CA ASP A 58 -8.14 11.70 -0.55
C ASP A 58 -8.73 10.82 -1.67
N LEU A 59 -8.58 9.49 -1.61
CA LEU A 59 -9.19 8.60 -2.61
C LEU A 59 -10.73 8.58 -2.51
N PHE A 60 -11.31 8.91 -1.34
CA PHE A 60 -12.76 8.94 -1.14
C PHE A 60 -13.45 10.10 -1.88
N GLN A 61 -12.70 11.05 -2.44
CA GLN A 61 -13.28 12.09 -3.29
C GLN A 61 -13.68 11.57 -4.69
N TYR A 62 -13.21 10.37 -5.06
CA TYR A 62 -13.49 9.76 -6.35
C TYR A 62 -14.49 8.62 -6.20
N GLU A 63 -15.46 8.54 -7.11
CA GLU A 63 -16.39 7.42 -7.17
C GLU A 63 -15.69 6.14 -7.67
N ILE A 64 -14.71 6.29 -8.56
CA ILE A 64 -13.96 5.20 -9.18
C ILE A 64 -12.47 5.53 -9.12
N ILE A 65 -11.67 4.55 -8.70
CA ILE A 65 -10.20 4.63 -8.65
C ILE A 65 -9.59 3.53 -9.52
N TRP A 66 -8.41 3.79 -10.09
CA TRP A 66 -7.66 2.86 -10.93
C TRP A 66 -6.31 2.55 -10.28
N GLY A 67 -5.90 1.27 -10.27
CA GLY A 67 -4.65 0.81 -9.66
C GLY A 67 -4.32 -0.64 -10.02
#